data_AF-A0A0C1U676-F1
#
_entry.id   AF-A0A0C1U676-F1
#
_cell.length_a   1.000
_cell.length_b   1.000
_cell.length_c   1.000
_cell.angle_alpha   90.00
_cell.angle_beta   90.00
_cell.angle_gamma   90.00
#
_symmetry.space_group_name_H-M   'P 1'
#
loop_
_entity.id
_entity.type
_entity.pdbx_description
1 polymer ?
#
loop_
_entity_poly.entity_id
_entity_poly.type
_entity_poly.pdbx_seq_one_letter_code
_entity_poly.pdbx_strand_id
1 'polypeptide(L)'
;MSLPSYVINFDELSNLIKDYLQNGINVDVGNVIVNTEDIERLLKDIGNKIQGVGYDDLIEALNALGVKIDGLSGNLGISGTQKIYGEMLQIPAIKGHHIIEFIVPKKGRITGITYSQSSWGFEDSWNLVVREEELFNNITTKEYGEHKHFNVFYPVTSGDKIKFIFNNESSSSKVLWVDFNILED
;
A
#
# COMPACT_ATOMS: atom_id res chain seq x y z
N MET A 1 16.97 42.24 -37.41
CA MET A 1 17.95 41.20 -37.72
C MET A 1 17.54 39.94 -36.97
N SER A 2 17.05 38.92 -37.67
CA SER A 2 16.73 37.62 -37.10
C SER A 2 17.92 36.69 -37.33
N LEU A 3 18.37 36.00 -36.28
CA LEU A 3 19.44 35.00 -36.36
C LEU A 3 19.03 33.86 -37.32
N PRO A 4 19.96 33.29 -38.10
CA PRO A 4 19.67 32.13 -38.94
C PRO A 4 19.43 30.92 -38.04
N SER A 5 18.22 30.35 -38.09
CA SER A 5 17.94 29.04 -37.50
C SER A 5 18.37 27.96 -38.49
N TYR A 6 19.37 27.14 -38.14
CA TYR A 6 19.61 25.90 -38.85
C TYR A 6 18.45 24.95 -38.59
N VAL A 7 17.60 24.76 -39.60
CA VAL A 7 16.60 23.69 -39.59
C VAL A 7 17.37 22.40 -39.87
N ILE A 8 17.66 21.63 -38.82
CA ILE A 8 18.25 20.30 -38.97
C ILE A 8 17.17 19.42 -39.61
N ASN A 9 17.37 19.05 -40.87
CA ASN A 9 16.51 18.08 -41.53
C ASN A 9 16.82 16.69 -40.97
N PHE A 10 15.99 16.21 -40.06
CA PHE A 10 16.16 14.92 -39.41
C PHE A 10 16.13 13.74 -40.41
N ASP A 11 15.50 13.90 -41.58
CA ASP A 11 15.54 12.89 -42.64
C ASP A 11 16.92 12.82 -43.29
N GLU A 12 17.61 13.96 -43.44
CA GLU A 12 18.96 14.02 -43.99
C GLU A 12 19.99 13.43 -43.01
N LEU A 13 19.84 13.71 -41.71
CA LEU A 13 20.63 13.07 -40.66
C LEU A 13 20.38 11.56 -40.58
N SER A 14 19.12 11.13 -40.68
CA SER A 14 18.74 9.71 -40.70
C SER A 14 19.35 8.97 -41.88
N ASN A 15 19.31 9.58 -43.07
CA ASN A 15 19.93 9.02 -44.27
C ASN A 15 21.45 8.95 -44.14
N LEU A 16 22.10 9.97 -43.57
CA LEU A 16 23.56 9.96 -43.34
C LEU A 16 23.98 8.86 -42.37
N ILE A 17 23.21 8.67 -41.28
CA ILE A 17 23.45 7.61 -40.30
C ILE A 17 23.20 6.23 -40.92
N LYS A 18 22.14 6.10 -41.72
CA LYS A 18 21.83 4.86 -42.44
C LYS A 18 22.93 4.51 -43.44
N ASP A 19 23.45 5.47 -44.19
CA ASP A 19 24.56 5.26 -45.12
C ASP A 19 25.86 4.89 -44.39
N TYR A 20 26.14 5.52 -43.24
CA TYR A 20 27.31 5.17 -42.42
C TYR A 20 27.23 3.75 -41.86
N LEU A 21 26.04 3.31 -41.43
CA LEU A 21 25.83 1.95 -40.90
C LEU A 21 25.74 0.89 -42.01
N GLN A 22 25.12 1.20 -43.15
CA GLN A 22 24.99 0.27 -44.28
C GLN A 22 26.30 0.10 -45.06
N ASN A 23 27.09 1.15 -45.23
CA ASN A 23 28.35 1.10 -45.99
C ASN A 23 29.60 0.96 -45.10
N GLY A 24 29.50 1.19 -43.79
CA GLY A 24 30.62 1.06 -42.85
C GLY A 24 30.92 -0.38 -42.42
N ILE A 25 30.03 -1.33 -42.72
CA ILE A 25 30.17 -2.75 -42.36
C ILE A 25 30.09 -3.59 -43.64
N ASN A 26 31.24 -3.77 -44.30
CA ASN A 26 31.38 -4.75 -45.37
C ASN A 26 31.91 -6.06 -44.78
N VAL A 27 31.04 -7.06 -44.62
CA VAL A 27 31.42 -8.38 -44.13
C VAL A 27 31.30 -9.36 -45.29
N ASP A 28 32.38 -9.50 -46.05
CA ASP A 28 32.54 -10.58 -47.02
C ASP A 28 33.08 -11.81 -46.27
N VAL A 29 32.16 -12.68 -45.82
CA VAL A 29 32.53 -14.00 -45.33
C VAL A 29 32.43 -14.94 -46.53
N GLY A 30 33.54 -15.13 -47.25
CA GLY A 30 33.64 -16.21 -48.23
C GLY A 30 33.49 -17.60 -47.58
N ASN A 31 34.04 -18.65 -48.20
CA ASN A 31 34.11 -19.98 -47.56
C ASN A 31 35.15 -19.99 -46.43
N VAL A 32 34.83 -19.41 -45.29
CA VAL A 32 35.67 -19.42 -44.09
C VAL A 32 35.29 -20.62 -43.24
N ILE A 33 36.21 -21.58 -43.11
CA ILE A 33 36.15 -22.57 -42.03
C ILE A 33 36.66 -21.85 -40.78
N VAL A 34 35.73 -21.39 -39.95
CA VAL A 34 36.07 -20.64 -38.73
C VAL A 34 36.36 -21.64 -37.61
N ASN A 35 37.57 -21.62 -37.08
CA ASN A 35 37.93 -22.39 -35.90
C ASN A 35 37.17 -21.84 -34.68
N THR A 36 36.60 -22.70 -33.85
CA THR A 36 35.78 -22.32 -32.69
C THR A 36 36.56 -21.44 -31.71
N GLU A 37 37.87 -21.67 -31.58
CA GLU A 37 38.78 -20.86 -30.75
C GLU A 37 38.86 -19.40 -31.21
N ASP A 38 38.80 -19.15 -32.52
CA ASP A 38 38.83 -17.80 -33.08
C ASP A 38 37.50 -17.09 -32.86
N ILE A 39 36.37 -17.82 -32.90
CA ILE A 39 35.05 -17.27 -32.55
C ILE A 39 35.02 -16.88 -31.08
N GLU A 40 35.53 -17.72 -30.18
CA GLU A 40 35.57 -17.43 -28.74
C GLU A 40 36.45 -16.22 -28.44
N ARG A 41 37.61 -16.09 -29.10
CA ARG A 41 38.47 -14.91 -28.95
C ARG A 41 37.77 -13.65 -29.45
N LEU A 42 37.12 -13.70 -30.61
CA LEU A 42 36.38 -12.56 -31.16
C LEU A 42 35.19 -12.16 -30.28
N LEU A 43 34.44 -13.12 -29.75
CA LEU A 43 33.35 -12.86 -28.80
C LEU A 43 33.87 -12.24 -27.50
N LYS A 44 35.02 -12.69 -27.01
CA LYS A 44 35.66 -12.14 -25.82
C LYS A 44 36.16 -10.72 -26.05
N ASP A 45 36.73 -10.43 -27.22
CA ASP A 45 37.17 -9.09 -27.60
C ASP A 45 35.99 -8.13 -27.82
N ILE A 46 34.87 -8.62 -28.39
CA ILE A 46 33.61 -7.87 -28.49
C ILE A 46 33.06 -7.59 -27.09
N GLY A 47 33.01 -8.60 -26.21
CA GLY A 47 32.58 -8.45 -24.82
C GLY A 47 33.44 -7.44 -24.04
N ASN A 48 34.75 -7.45 -24.24
CA ASN A 48 35.68 -6.49 -23.63
C ASN A 48 35.53 -5.07 -24.18
N LYS A 49 35.06 -4.90 -25.42
CA LYS A 49 34.80 -3.57 -26.01
C LYS A 49 33.42 -3.01 -25.67
N ILE A 50 32.50 -3.83 -25.16
CA ILE A 50 31.20 -3.42 -24.59
C ILE A 50 31.35 -3.00 -23.10
N GLN A 51 32.56 -2.66 -22.65
CA GLN A 51 32.79 -2.13 -21.31
C GLN A 51 32.16 -0.74 -21.15
N GLY A 52 31.18 -0.64 -20.25
CA GLY A 52 30.53 0.63 -19.91
C GLY A 52 29.16 0.53 -19.24
N VAL A 53 28.51 -0.64 -19.30
CA VAL A 53 27.31 -0.90 -18.52
C VAL A 53 27.67 -1.91 -17.44
N GLY A 54 27.93 -1.41 -16.22
CA GLY A 54 28.09 -2.24 -15.04
C GLY A 54 26.79 -2.99 -14.81
N TYR A 55 26.72 -4.25 -15.23
CA TYR A 55 25.56 -5.10 -14.96
C TYR A 55 25.32 -5.23 -13.46
N ASP A 56 26.38 -5.15 -12.65
CA ASP A 56 26.28 -5.12 -11.19
C ASP A 56 25.58 -3.85 -10.69
N ASP A 57 25.92 -2.68 -11.23
CA ASP A 57 25.24 -1.42 -10.90
C ASP A 57 23.77 -1.44 -11.33
N LEU A 58 23.47 -2.08 -12.48
CA LEU A 58 22.10 -2.27 -12.96
C LEU A 58 21.33 -3.22 -12.05
N ILE A 59 21.94 -4.34 -11.62
CA ILE A 59 21.34 -5.29 -10.69
C ILE A 59 21.08 -4.61 -9.34
N GLU A 60 22.02 -3.82 -8.84
CA GLU A 60 21.87 -3.08 -7.58
C GLU A 60 20.75 -2.04 -7.68
N ALA A 61 20.70 -1.28 -8.79
CA ALA A 61 19.62 -0.33 -9.05
C ALA A 61 18.25 -1.01 -9.18
N LEU A 62 18.17 -2.17 -9.83
CA LEU A 62 16.95 -2.96 -9.95
C LEU A 62 16.51 -3.55 -8.61
N ASN A 63 17.43 -4.04 -7.79
CA ASN A 63 17.13 -4.50 -6.43
C ASN A 63 16.66 -3.35 -5.53
N ALA A 64 17.30 -2.19 -5.60
CA ALA A 64 16.89 -0.99 -4.88
C ALA A 64 15.52 -0.48 -5.36
N LEU A 65 15.22 -0.59 -6.65
CA LEU A 65 13.89 -0.33 -7.21
C LEU A 65 12.86 -1.35 -6.72
N GLY A 66 13.19 -2.64 -6.67
CA GLY A 66 12.33 -3.69 -6.13
C GLY A 66 11.95 -3.42 -4.67
N VAL A 67 12.91 -3.09 -3.82
CA VAL A 67 12.67 -2.71 -2.41
C VAL A 67 11.81 -1.45 -2.31
N LYS A 68 12.01 -0.46 -3.19
CA LYS A 68 11.18 0.75 -3.22
C LYS A 68 9.77 0.46 -3.74
N ILE A 69 9.60 -0.42 -4.71
CA ILE A 69 8.29 -0.85 -5.23
C ILE A 69 7.56 -1.68 -4.18
N ASP A 70 8.24 -2.56 -3.45
CA ASP A 70 7.66 -3.28 -2.31
C ASP A 70 7.23 -2.31 -1.20
N GLY A 71 8.07 -1.30 -0.89
CA GLY A 71 7.71 -0.22 0.03
C GLY A 71 6.53 0.64 -0.45
N LEU A 72 6.44 0.90 -1.75
CA LEU A 72 5.32 1.63 -2.37
C LEU A 72 4.05 0.77 -2.45
N SER A 73 4.17 -0.54 -2.64
CA SER A 73 3.06 -1.50 -2.56
C SER A 73 2.57 -1.65 -1.12
N GLY A 74 3.42 -1.50 -0.11
CA GLY A 74 3.01 -1.36 1.28
C GLY A 74 2.17 -0.10 1.54
N ASN A 75 2.39 0.96 0.75
CA ASN A 75 1.64 2.22 0.81
C ASN A 75 0.41 2.26 -0.13
N LEU A 76 0.30 1.37 -1.12
CA LEU A 76 -0.83 1.27 -2.07
C LEU A 76 -1.69 -0.01 -1.89
N GLY A 77 -1.20 -0.99 -1.14
CA GLY A 77 -1.64 -2.39 -1.14
C GLY A 77 -2.16 -2.85 0.20
N ILE A 78 -3.21 -2.20 0.70
CA ILE A 78 -3.99 -2.79 1.78
C ILE A 78 -4.86 -3.89 1.15
N SER A 79 -4.28 -5.08 1.00
CA SER A 79 -4.96 -6.30 0.56
C SER A 79 -5.51 -7.02 1.78
N GLY A 80 -6.69 -7.59 1.65
CA GLY A 80 -7.37 -8.30 2.72
C GLY A 80 -8.85 -8.48 2.43
N THR A 81 -9.54 -9.23 3.28
CA THR A 81 -10.99 -9.35 3.23
C THR A 81 -11.60 -8.45 4.30
N GLN A 82 -12.38 -7.45 3.88
CA GLN A 82 -13.15 -6.64 4.81
C GLN A 82 -14.24 -7.50 5.44
N LYS A 83 -14.22 -7.59 6.77
CA LYS A 83 -15.24 -8.24 7.58
C LYS A 83 -15.79 -7.26 8.61
N ILE A 84 -17.02 -7.52 9.00
CA ILE A 84 -17.75 -6.71 9.96
C ILE A 84 -18.30 -7.66 11.01
N TYR A 85 -17.99 -7.36 12.27
CA TYR A 85 -18.43 -8.13 13.43
C TYR A 85 -19.35 -7.26 14.28
N GLY A 86 -20.63 -7.60 14.29
CA GLY A 86 -21.64 -6.87 15.06
C GLY A 86 -21.83 -7.47 16.44
N GLU A 87 -21.90 -6.61 17.44
CA GLU A 87 -22.18 -6.95 18.84
C GLU A 87 -23.31 -6.06 19.38
N MET A 88 -24.07 -6.59 20.33
CA MET A 88 -25.18 -5.88 20.96
C MET A 88 -25.07 -5.95 22.48
N LEU A 89 -25.37 -4.83 23.14
CA LEU A 89 -25.45 -4.76 24.60
C LEU A 89 -26.70 -4.01 25.05
N GLN A 90 -27.44 -4.62 25.99
CA GLN A 90 -28.51 -3.92 26.69
C GLN A 90 -27.93 -3.16 27.88
N ILE A 91 -28.16 -1.85 27.90
CA ILE A 91 -27.68 -0.94 28.93
C ILE A 91 -28.83 -0.64 29.88
N PRO A 92 -28.72 -0.97 31.19
CA PRO A 92 -29.72 -0.63 32.18
C PRO A 92 -29.77 0.88 32.46
N ALA A 93 -30.87 1.34 33.05
CA ALA A 93 -31.07 2.74 33.44
C ALA A 93 -30.26 3.13 34.70
N ILE A 94 -28.93 3.05 34.62
CA ILE A 94 -27.99 3.38 35.68
C ILE A 94 -26.74 4.03 35.09
N LYS A 95 -26.15 4.98 35.82
CA LYS A 95 -24.85 5.54 35.44
C LYS A 95 -23.76 4.50 35.52
N GLY A 96 -22.85 4.54 34.57
CA GLY A 96 -21.63 3.74 34.61
C GLY A 96 -21.09 3.37 33.24
N HIS A 97 -20.07 2.53 33.27
CA HIS A 97 -19.40 2.01 32.10
C HIS A 97 -19.95 0.64 31.72
N HIS A 98 -20.28 0.50 30.44
CA HIS A 98 -20.79 -0.73 29.86
C HIS A 98 -19.86 -1.15 28.72
N ILE A 99 -19.31 -2.35 28.79
CA ILE A 99 -18.21 -2.78 27.92
C ILE A 99 -18.70 -3.88 26.98
N ILE A 100 -18.48 -3.68 25.69
CA ILE A 100 -18.47 -4.74 24.67
C ILE A 100 -17.00 -5.10 24.43
N GLU A 101 -16.64 -6.36 24.67
CA GLU A 101 -15.31 -6.88 24.38
C GLU A 101 -15.36 -7.79 23.14
N PHE A 102 -14.66 -7.39 22.10
CA PHE A 102 -14.48 -8.17 20.88
C PHE A 102 -13.06 -8.75 20.82
N ILE A 103 -12.97 -10.06 20.56
CA ILE A 103 -11.69 -10.76 20.39
C ILE A 103 -11.42 -10.91 18.90
N VAL A 104 -10.30 -10.35 18.45
CA VAL A 104 -9.91 -10.36 17.04
C VAL A 104 -9.66 -11.81 16.58
N PRO A 105 -10.40 -12.33 15.58
CA PRO A 105 -10.29 -13.72 15.18
C PRO A 105 -9.02 -14.00 14.35
N LYS A 106 -8.61 -13.05 13.52
CA LYS A 106 -7.46 -13.16 12.61
C LYS A 106 -6.65 -11.87 12.60
N LYS A 107 -5.35 -11.98 12.34
CA LYS A 107 -4.48 -10.82 12.10
C LYS A 107 -5.09 -9.93 11.00
N GLY A 108 -5.04 -8.62 11.21
CA GLY A 108 -5.60 -7.65 10.28
C GLY A 108 -5.44 -6.23 10.79
N ARG A 109 -6.35 -5.36 10.37
CA ARG A 109 -6.36 -3.94 10.76
C ARG A 109 -7.78 -3.46 11.04
N ILE A 110 -7.94 -2.63 12.07
CA ILE A 110 -9.19 -1.93 12.33
C ILE A 110 -9.32 -0.80 11.32
N THR A 111 -10.40 -0.83 10.54
CA THR A 111 -10.69 0.17 9.51
C THR A 111 -11.78 1.16 9.93
N GLY A 112 -12.62 0.76 10.89
CA GLY A 112 -13.67 1.62 11.40
C GLY A 112 -14.46 1.00 12.54
N ILE A 113 -15.21 1.84 13.23
CA ILE A 113 -16.20 1.44 14.22
C ILE A 113 -17.52 2.08 13.84
N THR A 114 -18.55 1.28 13.66
CA THR A 114 -19.93 1.77 13.53
C THR A 114 -20.64 1.53 14.84
N TYR A 115 -21.43 2.49 15.31
CA TYR A 115 -22.26 2.28 16.48
C TYR A 115 -23.62 2.95 16.31
N SER A 116 -24.63 2.41 16.99
CA SER A 116 -25.97 2.97 17.07
C SER A 116 -26.61 2.63 18.41
N GLN A 117 -27.62 3.39 18.80
CA GLN A 117 -28.33 3.21 20.06
C GLN A 117 -29.84 3.41 19.89
N SER A 118 -30.64 2.69 20.67
CA SER A 118 -32.11 2.77 20.59
C SER A 118 -32.68 4.06 21.17
N SER A 119 -31.94 4.75 22.02
CA SER A 119 -32.32 6.04 22.61
C SER A 119 -31.07 6.83 22.98
N TRP A 120 -31.12 8.14 22.78
CA TRP A 120 -29.98 9.03 22.97
C TRP A 120 -30.06 9.81 24.29
N GLY A 121 -28.94 9.89 25.00
CA GLY A 121 -28.70 10.85 26.07
C GLY A 121 -27.54 11.77 25.69
N PHE A 122 -27.74 13.08 25.75
CA PHE A 122 -26.74 14.06 25.31
C PHE A 122 -25.44 14.04 26.15
N GLU A 123 -25.50 13.51 27.36
CA GLU A 123 -24.38 13.36 28.28
C GLU A 123 -23.55 12.11 28.00
N ASP A 124 -24.07 11.16 27.21
CA ASP A 124 -23.41 9.88 26.99
C ASP A 124 -22.26 10.01 25.99
N SER A 125 -21.23 9.21 26.24
CA SER A 125 -20.05 9.12 25.39
C SER A 125 -19.53 7.69 25.30
N TRP A 126 -18.50 7.47 24.51
CA TRP A 126 -17.83 6.20 24.46
C TRP A 126 -16.33 6.32 24.19
N ASN A 127 -15.60 5.30 24.60
CA ASN A 127 -14.16 5.16 24.41
C ASN A 127 -13.88 3.87 23.63
N LEU A 128 -12.76 3.85 22.91
CA LEU A 128 -12.26 2.66 22.24
C LEU A 128 -10.87 2.34 22.78
N VAL A 129 -10.72 1.16 23.37
CA VAL A 129 -9.44 0.67 23.87
C VAL A 129 -9.07 -0.60 23.12
N VAL A 130 -7.86 -0.63 22.55
CA VAL A 130 -7.33 -1.82 21.87
C VAL A 130 -6.11 -2.30 22.66
N ARG A 131 -6.15 -3.54 23.15
CA ARG A 131 -5.20 -4.08 24.14
C ARG A 131 -5.22 -3.23 25.43
N GLU A 132 -4.26 -2.32 25.58
CA GLU A 132 -4.12 -1.39 26.70
C GLU A 132 -4.05 0.08 26.23
N GLU A 133 -4.13 0.33 24.92
CA GLU A 133 -4.05 1.66 24.33
C GLU A 133 -5.45 2.22 24.07
N GLU A 134 -5.72 3.41 24.62
CA GLU A 134 -6.95 4.16 24.33
C GLU A 134 -6.80 4.92 23.01
N LEU A 135 -7.55 4.51 22.00
CA LEU A 135 -7.54 5.13 20.68
C LEU A 135 -8.54 6.27 20.57
N PHE A 136 -9.72 6.09 21.17
CA PHE A 136 -10.76 7.10 21.23
C PHE A 136 -11.14 7.37 22.68
N ASN A 137 -11.24 8.64 23.02
CA ASN A 137 -11.55 9.09 24.37
C ASN A 137 -12.77 10.02 24.35
N ASN A 138 -13.78 9.67 25.14
CA ASN A 138 -14.95 10.51 25.42
C ASN A 138 -15.64 11.04 24.15
N ILE A 139 -15.85 10.17 23.17
CA ILE A 139 -16.55 10.50 21.94
C ILE A 139 -18.04 10.64 22.26
N THR A 140 -18.58 11.84 22.12
CA THR A 140 -20.01 12.10 22.37
C THR A 140 -20.91 11.30 21.43
N THR A 141 -21.99 10.76 21.97
CA THR A 141 -22.99 10.07 21.15
C THR A 141 -23.93 11.05 20.44
N LYS A 142 -24.58 10.57 19.38
CA LYS A 142 -25.61 11.31 18.64
C LYS A 142 -26.92 10.53 18.60
N GLU A 143 -27.99 11.21 18.19
CA GLU A 143 -29.32 10.61 18.04
C GLU A 143 -29.39 9.57 16.92
N TYR A 144 -28.50 9.68 15.92
CA TYR A 144 -28.37 8.72 14.83
C TYR A 144 -27.07 7.92 14.94
N GLY A 145 -27.06 6.73 14.35
CA GLY A 145 -25.87 5.89 14.30
C GLY A 145 -24.74 6.58 13.53
N GLU A 146 -23.51 6.39 14.00
CA GLU A 146 -22.32 6.99 13.40
C GLU A 146 -21.29 5.93 13.02
N HIS A 147 -20.52 6.24 11.98
CA HIS A 147 -19.34 5.49 11.61
C HIS A 147 -18.09 6.34 11.82
N LYS A 148 -17.12 5.84 12.59
CA LYS A 148 -15.80 6.45 12.76
C LYS A 148 -14.81 5.71 11.88
N HIS A 149 -14.37 6.37 10.81
CA HIS A 149 -13.36 5.86 9.90
C HIS A 149 -11.95 6.12 10.43
N PHE A 150 -11.06 5.14 10.29
CA PHE A 150 -9.64 5.29 10.60
C PHE A 150 -8.90 5.79 9.36
N ASN A 151 -8.40 7.03 9.39
CA ASN A 151 -7.57 7.55 8.30
C ASN A 151 -6.26 6.77 8.14
N VAL A 152 -5.77 6.19 9.23
CA VAL A 152 -4.65 5.24 9.26
C VAL A 152 -5.15 4.01 10.00
N PHE A 153 -5.23 2.88 9.32
CA PHE A 153 -5.78 1.65 9.91
C PHE A 153 -4.90 1.15 11.07
N TYR A 154 -5.55 0.76 12.17
CA TYR A 154 -4.84 0.35 13.38
C TYR A 154 -4.55 -1.17 13.35
N PRO A 155 -3.29 -1.62 13.42
CA PRO A 155 -2.94 -3.03 13.28
C PRO A 155 -3.32 -3.86 14.50
N VAL A 156 -3.88 -5.05 14.24
CA VAL A 156 -4.28 -6.03 15.25
C VAL A 156 -3.85 -7.44 14.88
N THR A 157 -3.63 -8.26 15.90
CA THR A 157 -3.27 -9.66 15.79
C THR A 157 -4.41 -10.55 16.30
N SER A 158 -4.42 -11.82 15.91
CA SER A 158 -5.40 -12.77 16.43
C SER A 158 -5.27 -12.88 17.95
N GLY A 159 -6.41 -12.82 18.66
CA GLY A 159 -6.48 -12.81 20.11
C GLY A 159 -6.42 -11.43 20.76
N ASP A 160 -6.12 -10.36 20.01
CA ASP A 160 -6.19 -9.00 20.55
C ASP A 160 -7.62 -8.66 20.98
N LYS A 161 -7.73 -7.93 22.09
CA LYS A 161 -9.01 -7.47 22.63
C LYS A 161 -9.28 -6.03 22.23
N ILE A 162 -10.44 -5.80 21.61
CA ILE A 162 -10.98 -4.49 21.32
C ILE A 162 -12.15 -4.25 22.28
N LYS A 163 -12.05 -3.22 23.11
CA LYS A 163 -13.08 -2.84 24.08
C LYS A 163 -13.76 -1.57 23.61
N PHE A 164 -15.06 -1.67 23.35
CA PHE A 164 -15.93 -0.51 23.21
C PHE A 164 -16.55 -0.23 24.57
N ILE A 165 -16.21 0.91 25.17
CA ILE A 165 -16.64 1.30 26.51
C ILE A 165 -17.68 2.41 26.35
N PHE A 166 -18.94 2.09 26.64
CA PHE A 166 -20.02 3.07 26.63
C PHE A 166 -20.21 3.68 28.02
N ASN A 167 -20.22 5.01 28.08
CA ASN A 167 -20.36 5.81 29.30
C ASN A 167 -21.81 6.32 29.38
N ASN A 168 -22.65 5.64 30.18
CA ASN A 168 -24.08 5.96 30.28
C ASN A 168 -24.37 7.06 31.32
N GLU A 169 -23.84 8.26 31.10
CA GLU A 169 -24.01 9.37 32.04
C GLU A 169 -25.45 9.83 32.18
N SER A 170 -26.26 9.67 31.13
CA SER A 170 -27.69 10.01 31.15
C SER A 170 -28.55 9.09 32.02
N SER A 171 -28.01 7.95 32.49
CA SER A 171 -28.75 6.93 33.26
C SER A 171 -29.97 6.36 32.54
N SER A 172 -30.07 6.49 31.22
CA SER A 172 -31.20 5.99 30.45
C SER A 172 -30.97 4.55 29.99
N SER A 173 -32.02 3.74 29.96
CA SER A 173 -31.95 2.38 29.41
C SER A 173 -31.94 2.43 27.89
N LYS A 174 -31.04 1.68 27.26
CA LYS A 174 -30.94 1.61 25.80
C LYS A 174 -30.35 0.29 25.33
N VAL A 175 -30.54 -0.01 24.06
CA VAL A 175 -29.80 -1.05 23.37
C VAL A 175 -28.70 -0.36 22.56
N LEU A 176 -27.46 -0.82 22.74
CA LEU A 176 -26.29 -0.40 21.98
C LEU A 176 -25.95 -1.49 20.96
N TRP A 177 -25.68 -1.08 19.73
CA TRP A 177 -25.12 -1.92 18.67
C TRP A 177 -23.77 -1.35 18.24
N VAL A 178 -22.78 -2.23 18.09
CA VAL A 178 -21.43 -1.85 17.67
C VAL A 178 -20.96 -2.83 16.61
N ASP A 179 -20.52 -2.31 15.47
CA ASP A 179 -19.88 -3.08 14.41
C ASP A 179 -18.38 -2.76 14.36
N PHE A 180 -17.57 -3.79 14.59
CA PHE A 180 -16.12 -3.75 14.44
C PHE A 180 -15.76 -4.06 12.99
N ASN A 181 -15.23 -3.06 12.28
CA ASN A 181 -14.83 -3.19 10.88
C ASN A 181 -13.34 -3.57 10.85
N ILE A 182 -13.07 -4.80 10.43
CA ILE A 182 -11.74 -5.39 10.39
C ILE A 182 -11.39 -5.77 8.95
N LEU A 183 -10.26 -5.28 8.47
CA LEU A 183 -9.65 -5.78 7.25
C LEU A 183 -8.70 -6.92 7.62
N GLU A 184 -9.14 -8.15 7.42
CA GLU A 184 -8.32 -9.33 7.69
C GLU A 184 -7.28 -9.54 6.59
N ASP A 185 -6.03 -9.76 6.97
CA ASP A 185 -4.93 -10.09 6.04
C ASP A 185 -5.16 -11.45 5.35
#